data_AF-A0A0R3RB60-F1
#
_entry.id   AF-A0A0R3RB60-F1
#
_cell.length_a   1.000
_cell.length_b   1.000
_cell.length_c   1.000
_cell.angle_alpha   90.00
_cell.angle_beta   90.00
_cell.angle_gamma   90.00
#
_symmetry.space_group_name_H-M   'P 1'
#
loop_
_entity.id
_entity.type
_entity.pdbx_description
1 polymer ?
#
loop_
_entity_poly.entity_id
_entity_poly.type
_entity_poly.pdbx_seq_one_letter_code
_entity_poly.pdbx_strand_id
1 'polypeptide(L)'
;VPVPSEKTYCAPKSNGSLNIIISRVLRTFWSVGIEQLRPRELCGDLIVSGHTISLFMAALALKQYCPKKFFCLAELCYCATFVAITCILLARKHYTIDVVLAYCLTTRIFWTYHSLSYSYHQGDFDQIPLNQSIWAFMVPYLEADAPPPQYFQNQWKLSSNCSQYFRKRSP
;
A
#
# COMPACT_ATOMS: atom_id res chain seq x y z
N VAL A 1 -26.37 6.46 10.72
CA VAL A 1 -25.33 6.36 9.68
C VAL A 1 -25.58 5.04 8.96
N PRO A 2 -25.45 4.95 7.63
CA PRO A 2 -25.55 3.69 6.93
C PRO A 2 -24.59 2.69 7.57
N VAL A 3 -25.02 1.45 7.71
CA VAL A 3 -24.17 0.36 8.20
C VAL A 3 -24.04 -0.60 7.03
N PRO A 4 -22.82 -1.04 6.66
CA PRO A 4 -22.62 -1.94 5.52
C PRO A 4 -23.37 -3.28 5.64
N SER A 5 -23.78 -3.66 6.85
CA SER A 5 -24.60 -4.85 7.12
C SER A 5 -25.41 -4.68 8.40
N GLU A 6 -26.69 -5.05 8.35
CA GLU A 6 -27.62 -5.03 9.51
C GLU A 6 -27.16 -5.90 10.69
N LYS A 7 -26.26 -6.86 10.46
CA LYS A 7 -25.72 -7.77 11.50
C LYS A 7 -24.45 -7.26 12.20
N THR A 8 -24.04 -6.03 11.93
CA THR A 8 -22.82 -5.48 12.54
C THR A 8 -23.14 -4.94 13.92
N TYR A 9 -22.54 -5.53 14.96
CA TYR A 9 -22.64 -4.98 16.32
C TYR A 9 -22.05 -3.57 16.37
N CYS A 10 -22.82 -2.65 16.92
CA CYS A 10 -22.49 -1.24 17.08
C CYS A 10 -22.55 -0.88 18.55
N ALA A 11 -21.48 -0.28 19.07
CA ALA A 11 -21.55 0.29 20.41
C ALA A 11 -22.56 1.45 20.43
N PRO A 12 -23.32 1.62 21.53
CA PRO A 12 -24.25 2.73 21.66
C PRO A 12 -23.52 4.07 21.60
N LYS A 13 -24.23 5.12 21.17
CA LYS A 13 -23.70 6.48 21.08
C LYS A 13 -23.24 6.93 22.47
N SER A 14 -21.93 7.10 22.63
CA SER A 14 -21.32 7.66 23.85
C SER A 14 -21.47 9.18 23.85
N ASN A 15 -21.46 9.80 25.03
CA ASN A 15 -21.18 11.23 25.16
C ASN A 15 -19.87 11.54 24.42
N GLY A 16 -19.87 12.61 23.62
CA GLY A 16 -18.76 13.01 22.76
C GLY A 16 -17.56 13.59 23.51
N SER A 17 -17.24 13.07 24.70
CA SER A 17 -16.08 13.51 25.46
C SER A 17 -14.80 13.13 24.72
N LEU A 18 -13.86 14.09 24.63
CA LEU A 18 -12.62 13.94 23.88
C LEU A 18 -11.81 12.72 24.33
N ASN A 19 -11.80 12.41 25.63
CA ASN A 19 -11.09 11.25 26.18
C ASN A 19 -11.60 9.92 25.62
N ILE A 20 -12.91 9.77 25.42
CA ILE A 20 -13.51 8.55 24.86
C ILE A 20 -13.19 8.44 23.37
N ILE A 21 -13.23 9.55 22.64
CA ILE A 21 -12.89 9.59 21.21
C ILE A 21 -11.42 9.20 21.02
N ILE A 22 -10.50 9.82 21.77
CA ILE A 22 -9.06 9.52 21.68
C ILE A 22 -8.78 8.06 22.03
N SER A 23 -9.38 7.52 23.09
CA SER A 23 -9.19 6.11 23.47
C SER A 23 -9.64 5.15 22.36
N ARG A 24 -10.77 5.43 21.70
CA ARG A 24 -11.27 4.62 20.58
C ARG A 24 -10.38 4.71 19.35
N VAL A 25 -9.86 5.90 19.03
CA VAL A 25 -8.90 6.11 17.94
C VAL A 25 -7.61 5.33 18.22
N LEU A 26 -7.06 5.44 19.42
CA LEU A 26 -5.82 4.74 19.81
C LEU A 26 -5.98 3.22 19.77
N ARG A 27 -7.07 2.66 20.29
CA ARG A 27 -7.34 1.20 20.20
C ARG A 27 -7.46 0.72 18.76
N THR A 28 -8.09 1.51 17.90
CA THR A 28 -8.22 1.19 16.47
C THR A 28 -6.88 1.26 15.76
N PHE A 29 -6.07 2.28 16.06
CA PHE A 29 -4.72 2.44 15.54
C PHE A 29 -3.81 1.28 15.95
N TRP A 30 -3.85 0.88 17.22
CA TRP A 30 -3.06 -0.23 17.76
C TRP A 30 -3.44 -1.59 17.18
N SER A 31 -4.62 -1.71 16.54
CA SER A 31 -5.02 -2.93 15.84
C SER A 31 -4.25 -3.13 14.52
N VAL A 32 -3.44 -2.15 14.07
CA VAL A 32 -2.61 -2.18 12.84
C VAL A 32 -3.39 -2.68 11.61
N GLY A 33 -4.70 -2.39 11.56
CA GLY A 33 -5.56 -2.80 10.45
C GLY A 33 -5.96 -4.28 10.43
N ILE A 34 -5.59 -5.11 11.41
CA ILE A 34 -6.02 -6.51 11.51
C ILE A 34 -7.50 -6.54 11.91
N GLU A 35 -8.34 -7.03 10.99
CA GLU A 35 -9.80 -7.02 11.16
C GLU A 35 -10.25 -7.78 12.41
N GLN A 36 -9.54 -8.86 12.77
CA GLN A 36 -9.85 -9.70 13.93
C GLN A 36 -9.55 -9.03 15.29
N LEU A 37 -8.57 -8.13 15.33
CA LEU A 37 -8.13 -7.44 16.56
C LEU A 37 -8.87 -6.12 16.76
N ARG A 38 -9.60 -5.65 15.74
CA ARG A 38 -10.32 -4.39 15.79
C ARG A 38 -11.55 -4.52 16.69
N PRO A 39 -11.69 -3.69 17.75
CA PRO A 39 -12.92 -3.65 18.52
C PRO A 39 -14.07 -3.16 17.62
N ARG A 40 -15.14 -3.96 17.50
CA ARG A 40 -16.35 -3.67 16.72
C ARG A 40 -17.22 -2.60 17.41
N GLU A 41 -16.61 -1.50 17.81
CA GLU A 41 -17.27 -0.41 18.55
C GLU A 41 -17.63 0.79 17.66
N LEU A 42 -17.04 0.90 16.46
CA LEU A 42 -17.32 2.00 15.53
C LEU A 42 -18.26 1.54 14.42
N CYS A 43 -19.36 2.27 14.24
CA CYS A 43 -20.36 2.03 13.19
C CYS A 43 -20.47 3.21 12.22
N GLY A 44 -19.32 3.53 11.63
CA GLY A 44 -19.24 4.42 10.48
C GLY A 44 -19.06 3.64 9.19
N ASP A 45 -19.40 4.27 8.07
CA ASP A 45 -19.00 3.79 6.75
C ASP A 45 -17.47 3.76 6.69
N LEU A 46 -16.91 2.57 6.48
CA LEU A 46 -15.46 2.40 6.33
C LEU A 46 -15.07 2.79 4.91
N ILE A 47 -15.08 4.11 4.63
CA ILE A 47 -14.83 4.69 3.29
C ILE A 47 -13.45 4.32 2.73
N VAL A 48 -12.50 3.91 3.59
CA VAL A 48 -11.13 3.57 3.19
C VAL A 48 -10.78 2.14 3.60
N SER A 49 -10.68 1.24 2.61
CA SER A 49 -10.21 -0.13 2.85
C SER A 49 -8.68 -0.19 2.84
N GLY A 50 -8.09 -0.49 4.00
CA GLY A 50 -6.65 -0.72 4.11
C GLY A 50 -6.17 -1.86 3.20
N HIS A 51 -6.98 -2.90 3.03
CA HIS A 51 -6.66 -4.03 2.16
C HIS A 51 -6.48 -3.61 0.70
N THR A 52 -7.35 -2.75 0.17
CA THR A 52 -7.25 -2.29 -1.23
C THR A 52 -6.02 -1.41 -1.43
N ILE A 53 -5.70 -0.53 -0.46
CA ILE A 53 -4.48 0.28 -0.51
C ILE A 53 -3.24 -0.61 -0.46
N SER A 54 -3.17 -1.55 0.48
CA SER A 54 -2.04 -2.48 0.60
C SER A 54 -1.83 -3.31 -0.67
N LEU A 55 -2.91 -3.82 -1.27
CA LEU A 55 -2.85 -4.58 -2.52
C LEU A 55 -2.33 -3.72 -3.68
N PHE A 56 -2.84 -2.51 -3.86
CA PHE A 56 -2.35 -1.61 -4.91
C PHE A 56 -0.90 -1.18 -4.69
N MET A 57 -0.52 -0.85 -3.44
CA MET A 57 0.86 -0.46 -3.11
C MET A 57 1.83 -1.61 -3.39
N ALA A 58 1.48 -2.83 -2.97
CA ALA A 58 2.28 -4.02 -3.24
C ALA A 58 2.39 -4.32 -4.74
N ALA A 59 1.30 -4.16 -5.49
CA ALA A 59 1.28 -4.38 -6.94
C ALA A 59 2.15 -3.37 -7.70
N LEU A 60 2.08 -2.08 -7.33
CA LEU A 60 2.94 -1.04 -7.91
C LEU A 60 4.41 -1.25 -7.54
N ALA A 61 4.71 -1.55 -6.27
CA ALA A 61 6.06 -1.83 -5.82
C ALA A 61 6.65 -3.07 -6.53
N LEU A 62 5.87 -4.14 -6.65
CA LEU A 62 6.31 -5.32 -7.38
C LEU A 62 6.61 -4.98 -8.84
N LYS A 63 5.73 -4.22 -9.51
CA LYS A 63 5.96 -3.80 -10.90
C LYS A 63 7.21 -2.94 -11.07
N GLN A 64 7.47 -2.04 -10.12
CA GLN A 64 8.61 -1.12 -10.18
C GLN A 64 9.95 -1.80 -9.89
N TYR A 65 9.96 -2.71 -8.92
CA TYR A 65 11.21 -3.29 -8.42
C TYR A 65 11.47 -4.71 -8.94
N CYS A 66 10.53 -5.39 -9.60
CA CYS A 66 10.75 -6.77 -10.03
C CYS A 66 11.88 -6.88 -11.08
N PRO A 67 12.80 -7.87 -10.95
CA PRO A 67 13.78 -8.17 -11.99
C PRO A 67 13.12 -8.53 -13.32
N LYS A 68 13.72 -8.11 -14.44
CA LYS A 68 13.23 -8.41 -15.81
C LYS A 68 12.94 -9.91 -16.06
N LYS A 69 13.66 -10.81 -15.39
CA LYS A 69 13.47 -12.27 -15.51
C LYS A 69 12.14 -12.77 -14.95
N PHE A 70 11.56 -12.09 -13.96
CA PHE A 70 10.29 -12.46 -13.33
C PHE A 70 9.15 -11.53 -13.75
N PHE A 71 9.28 -10.81 -14.87
CA PHE A 71 8.26 -9.91 -15.37
C PHE A 71 6.88 -10.59 -15.53
N CYS A 72 6.85 -11.83 -16.03
CA CYS A 72 5.61 -12.60 -16.15
C CYS A 72 4.94 -12.85 -14.79
N LEU A 73 5.72 -13.13 -13.75
CA LEU A 73 5.18 -13.31 -12.40
C LEU A 73 4.66 -11.98 -11.83
N ALA A 74 5.39 -10.88 -12.06
CA ALA A 74 4.94 -9.55 -11.65
C ALA A 74 3.63 -9.14 -12.34
N GLU A 75 3.51 -9.41 -13.64
CA GLU A 75 2.28 -9.13 -14.39
C GLU A 75 1.12 -10.01 -13.91
N LEU A 76 1.38 -11.30 -13.63
CA LEU A 76 0.36 -12.20 -13.06
C LEU A 76 -0.11 -11.71 -11.68
N CYS A 77 0.80 -11.29 -10.80
CA CYS A 77 0.45 -10.70 -9.51
C CYS A 77 -0.33 -9.40 -9.68
N TYR A 78 0.04 -8.56 -10.64
CA TYR A 78 -0.68 -7.33 -10.97
C TYR A 78 -2.12 -7.62 -11.43
N CYS A 79 -2.32 -8.59 -12.33
CA CYS A 79 -3.64 -9.06 -12.71
C CYS A 79 -4.42 -9.66 -11.54
N ALA A 80 -3.76 -10.47 -10.69
CA ALA A 80 -4.37 -11.05 -9.50
C ALA A 80 -4.87 -9.97 -8.52
N THR A 81 -4.18 -8.81 -8.43
CA THR A 81 -4.66 -7.66 -7.66
C THR A 81 -5.98 -7.13 -8.19
N PHE A 82 -6.14 -6.97 -9.51
CA PHE A 82 -7.44 -6.55 -10.09
C PHE A 82 -8.54 -7.56 -9.80
N VAL A 83 -8.25 -8.86 -9.95
CA VAL A 83 -9.22 -9.92 -9.61
C VAL A 83 -9.61 -9.86 -8.13
N ALA A 84 -8.64 -9.69 -7.23
CA ALA A 84 -8.90 -9.57 -5.80
C ALA A 84 -9.79 -8.36 -5.49
N ILE A 85 -9.57 -7.22 -6.14
CA ILE A 85 -10.40 -6.03 -5.98
C ILE A 85 -11.83 -6.27 -6.49
N THR A 86 -11.99 -6.93 -7.64
CA THR A 86 -13.32 -7.31 -8.14
C THR A 86 -14.04 -8.23 -7.16
N CYS A 87 -13.35 -9.23 -6.58
CA CYS A 87 -13.91 -10.09 -5.54
C CYS A 87 -14.33 -9.31 -4.28
N ILE A 88 -13.54 -8.31 -3.87
CA ILE A 88 -13.87 -7.42 -2.75
C ILE A 88 -15.14 -6.60 -3.04
N LEU A 89 -15.29 -6.08 -4.26
CA LEU A 89 -16.50 -5.37 -4.69
C LEU A 89 -17.72 -6.30 -4.72
N LEU A 90 -17.56 -7.52 -5.24
CA LEU A 90 -18.62 -8.53 -5.29
C LEU A 90 -19.09 -8.98 -3.90
N ALA A 91 -18.21 -8.97 -2.91
CA ALA A 91 -18.56 -9.26 -1.52
C ALA A 91 -19.52 -8.21 -0.90
N ARG A 92 -19.85 -7.11 -1.61
CA ARG A 92 -20.75 -6.02 -1.21
C ARG A 92 -20.44 -5.40 0.16
N LYS A 93 -19.21 -5.59 0.67
CA LYS A 93 -18.75 -5.01 1.94
C LYS A 93 -18.21 -3.58 1.79
N HIS A 94 -17.86 -3.19 0.57
CA HIS A 94 -17.23 -1.91 0.24
C HIS A 94 -17.92 -1.26 -0.94
N TYR A 95 -17.97 0.07 -0.95
CA TYR A 95 -18.51 0.84 -2.06
C TYR A 95 -17.46 0.93 -3.18
N THR A 96 -17.92 1.06 -4.43
CA THR A 96 -17.02 1.28 -5.58
C THR A 96 -16.15 2.53 -5.41
N ILE A 97 -16.66 3.55 -4.70
CA ILE A 97 -15.92 4.76 -4.39
C ILE A 97 -14.68 4.50 -3.51
N ASP A 98 -14.74 3.51 -2.61
CA ASP A 98 -13.60 3.15 -1.74
C ASP A 98 -12.42 2.65 -2.59
N VAL A 99 -12.72 1.89 -3.66
CA VAL A 99 -11.72 1.37 -4.60
C VAL A 99 -11.11 2.48 -5.44
N VAL A 100 -11.94 3.40 -5.96
CA VAL A 100 -11.47 4.54 -6.76
C VAL A 100 -10.58 5.44 -5.91
N LEU A 101 -10.99 5.76 -4.68
CA LEU A 101 -10.19 6.54 -3.75
C LEU A 101 -8.88 5.84 -3.39
N ALA A 102 -8.91 4.54 -3.10
CA ALA A 102 -7.71 3.76 -2.81
C ALA A 102 -6.73 3.76 -3.99
N TYR A 103 -7.23 3.59 -5.22
CA TYR A 103 -6.41 3.64 -6.44
C TYR A 103 -5.78 5.02 -6.64
N CYS A 104 -6.57 6.09 -6.56
CA CYS A 104 -6.10 7.47 -6.72
C CYS A 104 -5.07 7.84 -5.66
N LEU A 105 -5.31 7.49 -4.40
CA LEU A 105 -4.39 7.78 -3.30
C LEU A 105 -3.07 7.03 -3.47
N THR A 106 -3.15 5.71 -3.72
CA THR A 106 -1.99 4.83 -3.85
C THR A 106 -1.10 5.26 -5.02
N THR A 107 -1.70 5.41 -6.21
CA THR A 107 -0.94 5.83 -7.40
C THR A 107 -0.33 7.20 -7.22
N ARG A 108 -1.07 8.16 -6.65
CA ARG A 108 -0.56 9.51 -6.45
C ARG A 108 0.61 9.54 -5.46
N ILE A 109 0.51 8.85 -4.33
CA ILE A 109 1.61 8.76 -3.35
C ILE A 109 2.84 8.10 -4.01
N PHE A 110 2.63 6.95 -4.66
CA PHE A 110 3.71 6.18 -5.27
C PHE A 110 4.48 6.98 -6.33
N TRP A 111 3.77 7.58 -7.29
CA TRP A 111 4.41 8.34 -8.36
C TRP A 111 5.01 9.66 -7.87
N THR A 112 4.35 10.36 -6.93
CA THR A 112 4.92 11.58 -6.33
C THR A 112 6.25 11.29 -5.66
N TYR A 113 6.31 10.21 -4.86
CA TYR A 113 7.55 9.79 -4.19
C TYR A 113 8.65 9.48 -5.22
N HIS A 114 8.36 8.64 -6.21
CA HIS A 114 9.36 8.25 -7.21
C HIS A 114 9.83 9.41 -8.07
N SER A 115 8.95 10.34 -8.44
CA SER A 115 9.33 11.56 -9.16
C SER A 115 10.25 12.46 -8.31
N LEU A 116 9.93 12.64 -7.03
CA LEU A 116 10.77 13.42 -6.11
C LEU A 116 12.13 12.76 -5.86
N SER A 117 12.15 11.44 -5.60
CA SER A 117 13.38 10.65 -5.42
C SER A 117 14.28 10.71 -6.65
N TYR A 118 13.70 10.58 -7.86
CA TYR A 118 14.44 10.70 -9.10
C TYR A 118 15.10 12.08 -9.25
N SER A 119 14.35 13.13 -8.94
CA SER A 119 14.80 14.52 -9.09
C SER A 119 15.81 14.93 -8.03
N TYR A 120 15.68 14.38 -6.81
CA TYR A 120 16.67 14.50 -5.75
C TYR A 120 18.04 14.00 -6.20
N HIS A 121 18.10 12.81 -6.80
CA HIS A 121 19.35 12.24 -7.32
C HIS A 121 19.92 12.96 -8.55
N GLN A 122 19.10 13.76 -9.25
CA GLN A 122 19.56 14.60 -10.36
C GLN A 122 20.04 15.98 -9.92
N GLY A 123 19.79 16.38 -8.66
CA GLY A 123 20.12 17.71 -8.15
C GLY A 123 19.10 18.79 -8.49
N ASP A 124 17.96 18.44 -9.10
CA ASP A 124 16.90 19.36 -9.52
C ASP A 124 15.69 19.38 -8.56
N PHE A 125 15.88 18.94 -7.31
CA PHE A 125 14.82 18.79 -6.33
C PHE A 125 14.02 20.08 -6.08
N ASP A 126 14.71 21.22 -5.96
CA ASP A 126 14.11 22.52 -5.66
C ASP A 126 13.40 23.16 -6.85
N GLN A 127 13.73 22.73 -8.07
CA GLN A 127 13.15 23.30 -9.30
C GLN A 127 11.76 22.72 -9.60
N ILE A 128 11.42 21.57 -9.03
CA ILE A 128 10.21 20.83 -9.38
C ILE A 128 9.06 21.25 -8.47
N PRO A 129 7.87 21.57 -9.03
CA PRO A 129 6.72 21.99 -8.23
C PRO A 129 6.22 20.93 -7.24
N LEU A 130 6.51 19.65 -7.48
CA LEU A 130 6.19 18.56 -6.55
C LEU A 130 6.89 18.72 -5.19
N ASN A 131 7.98 19.49 -5.08
CA ASN A 131 8.65 19.78 -3.81
C ASN A 131 7.74 20.55 -2.82
N GLN A 132 6.69 21.21 -3.31
CA GLN A 132 5.68 21.85 -2.44
C GLN A 132 4.76 20.83 -1.73
N SER A 133 4.89 19.54 -2.04
CA SER A 133 4.12 18.50 -1.36
C SER A 133 4.50 18.44 0.12
N ILE A 134 3.50 18.29 0.99
CA ILE A 134 3.69 18.20 2.46
C ILE A 134 4.72 17.13 2.85
N TRP A 135 4.86 16.07 2.05
CA TRP A 135 5.74 14.94 2.33
C TRP A 135 7.12 15.06 1.66
N ALA A 136 7.38 16.11 0.88
CA ALA A 136 8.63 16.27 0.14
C ALA A 136 9.85 16.36 1.07
N PHE A 137 9.69 16.95 2.27
CA PHE A 137 10.77 17.04 3.26
C PHE A 137 11.31 15.67 3.70
N MET A 138 10.54 14.59 3.56
CA MET A 138 10.99 13.25 3.93
C MET A 138 11.95 12.66 2.90
N VAL A 139 11.87 13.09 1.64
CA VAL A 139 12.63 12.48 0.53
C VAL A 139 14.14 12.62 0.72
N PRO A 140 14.70 13.81 1.05
CA PRO A 140 16.13 13.93 1.34
C PRO A 140 16.61 13.03 2.47
N TYR A 141 15.76 12.79 3.49
CA TYR A 141 16.10 11.89 4.60
C TYR A 141 16.11 10.42 4.16
N LEU A 142 15.12 10.00 3.36
CA LEU A 142 14.99 8.62 2.90
C LEU A 142 16.03 8.24 1.82
N GLU A 143 16.42 9.19 0.98
CA GLU A 143 17.30 8.96 -0.17
C GLU A 143 18.77 9.34 0.10
N ALA A 144 19.13 9.82 1.29
CA ALA A 144 20.50 10.24 1.62
C ALA A 144 21.55 9.12 1.41
N ASP A 145 21.20 7.88 1.75
CA ASP A 145 22.07 6.70 1.64
C ASP A 145 21.67 5.77 0.48
N ALA A 146 20.65 6.14 -0.30
CA ALA A 146 20.13 5.32 -1.38
C ALA A 146 20.97 5.51 -2.66
N PRO A 147 21.19 4.44 -3.45
CA PRO A 147 21.80 4.60 -4.76
C PRO A 147 20.80 5.28 -5.72
N PRO A 148 21.29 6.06 -6.69
CA PRO A 148 20.40 6.68 -7.67
C PRO A 148 19.57 5.61 -8.38
N PRO A 149 18.29 5.89 -8.68
CA PRO A 149 17.39 4.91 -9.29
C PRO A 149 17.90 4.36 -10.63
N GLN A 150 18.77 5.11 -11.32
CA GLN A 150 19.43 4.70 -12.57
C GLN A 150 20.42 3.54 -12.38
N TYR A 151 21.04 3.43 -11.20
CA TYR A 151 21.97 2.37 -10.84
C TYR A 151 21.29 1.20 -10.10
N PHE A 152 20.00 1.32 -9.77
CA PHE A 152 19.25 0.28 -9.11
C PHE A 152 18.95 -0.87 -10.09
N GLN A 153 19.91 -1.80 -10.23
CA GLN A 153 19.69 -3.06 -10.92
C GLN A 153 19.27 -4.11 -9.91
N ASN A 154 17.97 -4.42 -9.84
CA ASN A 154 17.50 -5.58 -9.08
C ASN A 154 17.86 -6.86 -9.85
N GLN A 155 19.13 -7.28 -9.77
CA GLN A 155 19.56 -8.57 -10.29
C GLN A 155 19.53 -9.60 -9.16
N TRP A 156 18.65 -10.59 -9.30
CA TRP A 156 18.65 -11.73 -8.39
C TRP A 156 19.89 -12.58 -8.67
N LYS A 157 20.94 -12.40 -7.87
CA LYS A 157 22.13 -13.24 -7.89
C LYS A 157 21.83 -14.55 -7.17
N LEU A 158 21.36 -15.55 -7.92
CA LEU A 158 21.21 -16.89 -7.38
C LEU A 158 22.62 -17.44 -7.05
N SER A 159 22.86 -17.74 -5.76
CA SER A 159 24.12 -18.38 -5.34
C SER A 159 24.37 -19.64 -6.17
N SER A 160 25.58 -19.77 -6.71
CA SER A 160 25.99 -20.84 -7.62
C SER A 160 25.76 -22.24 -7.04
N ASN A 161 25.76 -22.39 -5.72
CA ASN A 161 25.46 -23.64 -5.01
C ASN A 161 23.99 -24.07 -5.18
N CYS A 162 23.05 -23.13 -5.28
CA CYS A 162 21.63 -23.43 -5.42
C CYS A 162 21.30 -23.88 -6.86
N SER A 163 21.93 -23.25 -7.87
CA SER A 163 21.80 -23.66 -9.27
C SER A 163 22.34 -25.08 -9.51
N GLN A 164 23.46 -25.45 -8.88
CA GLN A 164 24.01 -26.81 -8.96
C GLN A 164 23.11 -27.85 -8.27
N TYR A 165 22.45 -27.48 -7.16
CA TYR A 165 21.53 -28.36 -6.45
C TYR A 165 20.26 -28.66 -7.27
N PHE A 166 19.69 -27.64 -7.93
CA PHE A 166 18.55 -27.84 -8.84
C PHE A 166 18.95 -28.62 -10.09
N ARG A 167 20.15 -28.38 -10.65
CA ARG A 167 20.64 -29.11 -11.84
C ARG A 167 20.98 -30.57 -11.56
N LYS A 168 21.30 -30.93 -10.30
CA LYS A 168 21.47 -32.34 -9.85
C LYS A 168 20.16 -33.07 -9.57
N ARG A 169 19.04 -32.36 -9.46
CA ARG A 169 17.72 -32.92 -9.11
C ARG A 169 16.78 -33.09 -10.29
N SER A 170 17.17 -32.61 -11.47
CA SER A 170 16.49 -32.90 -12.74
C SER A 170 16.97 -34.28 -13.25
N PRO A 171 16.08 -35.26 -13.46
CA PRO A 171 16.45 -36.56 -14.03
C PRO A 171 16.95 -36.46 -15.48
#